data_AF-A0A968VUD0-F1
#
_entry.id   AF-A0A968VUD0-F1
#
_cell.length_a   1.000
_cell.length_b   1.000
_cell.length_c   1.000
_cell.angle_alpha   90.00
_cell.angle_beta   90.00
_cell.angle_gamma   90.00
#
_symmetry.space_group_name_H-M   'P 1'
#
loop_
_entity.id
_entity.type
_entity.pdbx_description
1 polymer ?
#
loop_
_entity_poly.entity_id
_entity_poly.type
_entity_poly.pdbx_seq_one_letter_code
_entity_poly.pdbx_strand_id
1 'polypeptide(L)' 'MGFIDDDRQKSDKLIQGLPVLGNHEEMENLLVRSGATDLVVAITHPRPN' A
#
# COMPACT_ATOMS: atom_id res chain seq x y z
N MET A 1 4.40 0.73 -10.02
CA MET A 1 3.98 -0.41 -9.18
C MET A 1 4.64 -0.30 -7.82
N GLY A 2 3.91 -0.59 -6.75
CA GLY A 2 4.40 -0.50 -5.38
C GLY A 2 3.34 -0.96 -4.39
N PHE A 3 3.70 -1.01 -3.11
CA PHE A 3 2.83 -1.42 -2.01
C PHE A 3 2.27 -0.22 -1.28
N ILE A 4 1.12 -0.42 -0.66
CA ILE A 4 0.53 0.47 0.34
C ILE A 4 0.37 -0.38 1.59
N ASP A 5 0.97 0.02 2.70
CA ASP A 5 1.00 -0.77 3.94
C ASP A 5 1.02 0.16 5.15
N ASP A 6 0.11 -0.06 6.09
CA ASP A 6 -0.01 0.79 7.29
C ASP A 6 1.09 0.50 8.32
N ASP A 7 1.84 -0.59 8.16
CA ASP A 7 3.00 -0.88 9.01
C ASP A 7 4.13 0.13 8.75
N ARG A 8 4.25 1.10 9.66
CA ARG A 8 5.30 2.12 9.65
C ARG A 8 6.71 1.55 9.56
N GLN A 9 6.95 0.33 10.02
CA GLN A 9 8.28 -0.29 9.92
C GLN A 9 8.67 -0.65 8.48
N LYS A 10 7.70 -0.68 7.55
CA LYS A 10 7.94 -0.96 6.13
C LYS A 10 8.06 0.31 5.28
N SER A 11 7.81 1.48 5.86
CA SER A 11 8.04 2.77 5.21
C SER A 11 9.49 2.86 4.69
N ASP A 12 9.65 3.40 3.49
CA ASP A 12 10.94 3.54 2.77
C ASP A 12 11.69 2.23 2.48
N LYS A 13 11.05 1.07 2.70
CA LYS A 13 11.65 -0.24 2.36
C LYS A 13 11.25 -0.70 0.98
N LEU A 14 12.12 -1.53 0.41
CA LEU A 14 11.81 -2.35 -0.76
C LEU A 14 11.35 -3.73 -0.30
N ILE A 15 10.17 -4.13 -0.73
CA ILE A 15 9.62 -5.48 -0.54
C ILE A 15 9.72 -6.17 -1.90
N GLN A 16 10.52 -7.23 -2.00
CA GLN A 16 10.75 -7.94 -3.27
C GLN A 16 11.14 -7.00 -4.44
N GLY A 17 11.87 -5.92 -4.15
CA GLY A 17 12.29 -4.93 -5.15
C GLY A 17 11.26 -3.83 -5.47
N LEU A 18 10.07 -3.85 -4.86
CA LEU A 18 9.06 -2.81 -5.03
C LEU A 18 8.97 -1.92 -3.77
N PRO A 19 8.78 -0.59 -3.93
CA PRO A 19 8.70 0.32 -2.79
C PRO A 19 7.35 0.23 -2.09
N VAL A 20 7.34 0.51 -0.78
CA VAL A 20 6.14 0.93 -0.07
C VAL A 20 5.95 2.43 -0.31
N LEU A 21 4.86 2.80 -0.98
CA LEU A 21 4.59 4.15 -1.49
C LEU A 21 3.90 5.05 -0.47
N GLY A 22 3.30 4.45 0.56
CA GLY A 22 2.54 5.14 1.60
C GLY A 22 1.61 4.18 2.33
N ASN A 23 0.61 4.75 3.00
CA ASN A 23 -0.36 4.02 3.81
C ASN A 23 -1.80 4.17 3.27
N HIS A 24 -2.78 3.58 3.97
CA HIS A 24 -4.19 3.60 3.58
C HIS A 24 -4.78 5.02 3.47
N GLU A 25 -4.39 5.95 4.35
CA GLU A 25 -4.88 7.34 4.33
C GLU A 25 -4.42 8.09 3.07
N GLU A 26 -3.25 7.72 2.53
CA GLU A 26 -2.67 8.34 1.34
C GLU A 26 -3.10 7.66 0.04
N MET A 27 -3.76 6.50 0.11
CA MET A 27 -4.04 5.61 -1.01
C MET A 27 -4.73 6.31 -2.17
N GLU A 28 -5.81 7.05 -1.91
CA GLU A 28 -6.59 7.72 -2.97
C GLU A 28 -5.71 8.71 -3.76
N ASN A 29 -4.96 9.54 -3.05
CA ASN A 29 -4.04 10.50 -3.64
C ASN A 29 -2.90 9.81 -4.42
N LEU A 30 -2.39 8.68 -3.91
CA LEU A 30 -1.34 7.90 -4.58
C LEU A 30 -1.84 7.26 -5.88
N LEU A 31 -3.06 6.73 -5.89
CA LEU A 31 -3.67 6.14 -7.09
C LEU A 31 -3.87 7.19 -8.19
N VAL A 32 -4.41 8.37 -7.83
CA VAL A 32 -4.59 9.48 -8.77
C VAL A 32 -3.26 9.95 -9.34
N ARG A 33 -2.25 10.18 -8.48
CA ARG A 33 -0.94 10.71 -8.91
C ARG A 33 -0.11 9.72 -9.70
N SER A 34 -0.24 8.43 -9.41
CA SER A 34 0.54 7.38 -10.10
C SER A 34 -0.05 6.99 -11.45
N GLY A 35 -1.32 7.33 -11.72
CA GLY A 35 -2.04 6.84 -12.89
C GLY A 35 -2.28 5.32 -12.85
N ALA A 36 -2.31 4.74 -11.66
CA ALA A 36 -2.57 3.31 -11.49
C ALA A 36 -3.97 2.95 -11.98
N THR A 37 -4.05 1.93 -12.83
CA THR A 37 -5.31 1.41 -13.39
C THR A 37 -5.87 0.25 -12.57
N ASP A 38 -5.01 -0.42 -11.81
CA ASP A 38 -5.31 -1.64 -11.08
C ASP A 38 -4.89 -1.52 -9.61
N LEU A 39 -5.79 -1.91 -8.71
CA LEU A 39 -5.54 -2.00 -7.27
C LEU A 39 -5.80 -3.44 -6.82
N VAL A 40 -4.78 -4.08 -6.26
CA VAL A 40 -4.90 -5.40 -5.63
C VAL A 40 -4.92 -5.23 -4.12
N VAL A 41 -6.02 -5.63 -3.49
CA VAL A 41 -6.18 -5.56 -2.04
C VAL A 41 -5.77 -6.89 -1.41
N ALA A 42 -4.61 -6.90 -0.74
CA ALA A 42 -4.04 -8.07 -0.07
C ALA A 42 -3.96 -7.85 1.44
N ILE A 43 -5.10 -7.64 2.09
CA ILE A 43 -5.22 -7.43 3.54
C ILE A 43 -5.86 -8.65 4.22
N THR A 44 -5.48 -8.90 5.46
CA THR A 44 -6.18 -9.87 6.31
C THR A 44 -7.36 -9.19 7.00
N HIS A 45 -8.53 -9.84 7.07
CA HIS A 45 -9.61 -9.39 7.94
C HIS A 45 -9.18 -9.54 9.40
N PRO A 46 -9.39 -8.53 10.27
CA PRO A 46 -9.36 -8.78 11.70
C PRO A 46 -10.42 -9.84 12.03
N ARG A 47 -10.09 -10.80 12.89
CA ARG A 47 -11.08 -11.81 13.32
C ARG A 47 -12.28 -11.05 13.92
N PRO A 48 -13.53 -11.41 13.57
CA PRO A 48 -14.66 -10.95 14.34
C PRO A 48 -14.45 -11.35 15.80
N ASN A 49 -14.61 -10.39 16.72
CA ASN A 49 -14.61 -10.66 18.16
C ASN A 49 -15.83 -11.49 18.56
#